data_AF-A0A2A2SEG2-F1
#
_entry.id   AF-A0A2A2SEG2-F1
#
_cell.length_a   1.000
_cell.length_b   1.000
_cell.length_c   1.000
_cell.angle_alpha   90.00
_cell.angle_beta   90.00
_cell.angle_gamma   90.00
#
_symmetry.space_group_name_H-M   'P 1'
#
loop_
_entity.id
_entity.type
_entity.pdbx_description
1 polymer ?
#
loop_
_entity_poly.entity_id
_entity_poly.type
_entity_poly.pdbx_seq_one_letter_code
_entity_poly.pdbx_strand_id
1 'polypeptide(L)'
;MKQRITIFTACLLGLAACDGPQEDRGEVTDNAAGVVSSEDAIESGPNETLGEARDDAAESANEAREAQADALEDQADQAREEADQRAEALEDQAEKARGR
;
A
#
# COMPACT_ATOMS: atom_id res chain seq x y z
N MET A 1 22.19 -35.19 -13.42
CA MET A 1 22.98 -34.03 -12.96
C MET A 1 22.38 -32.77 -13.57
N LYS A 2 22.31 -31.69 -12.77
CA LYS A 2 22.04 -30.29 -13.16
C LYS A 2 20.58 -29.90 -13.40
N GLN A 3 19.97 -29.36 -12.36
CA GLN A 3 19.41 -28.00 -12.40
C GLN A 3 19.29 -27.49 -10.97
N ARG A 4 20.39 -26.89 -10.48
CA ARG A 4 20.35 -25.97 -9.35
C ARG A 4 20.09 -24.61 -9.97
N ILE A 5 18.82 -24.28 -10.18
CA ILE A 5 18.42 -22.92 -10.56
C ILE A 5 18.32 -22.14 -9.27
N THR A 6 19.39 -21.39 -9.06
CA THR A 6 19.59 -20.27 -8.16
C THR A 6 18.30 -19.46 -7.92
N ILE A 7 17.61 -19.75 -6.82
CA ILE A 7 16.63 -18.83 -6.21
C ILE A 7 17.45 -17.90 -5.31
N PHE A 8 18.01 -16.82 -5.88
CA PHE A 8 18.72 -15.81 -5.09
C PHE A 8 18.68 -14.42 -5.77
N THR A 9 17.53 -14.07 -6.36
CA THR A 9 17.38 -12.79 -7.09
C THR A 9 16.05 -12.10 -6.78
N ALA A 10 15.62 -12.06 -5.52
CA ALA A 10 14.39 -11.36 -5.12
C ALA A 10 14.55 -10.34 -3.97
N CYS A 11 15.72 -10.23 -3.33
CA CYS A 11 15.87 -9.36 -2.14
C CYS A 11 16.64 -8.04 -2.37
N LEU A 12 16.85 -7.60 -3.62
CA LEU A 12 17.73 -6.45 -3.92
C LEU A 12 17.01 -5.16 -4.37
N LEU A 13 15.70 -5.03 -4.13
CA LEU A 13 14.93 -3.83 -4.51
C LEU A 13 14.41 -2.99 -3.31
N GLY A 14 14.74 -3.35 -2.07
CA GLY A 14 14.17 -2.72 -0.87
C GLY A 14 15.08 -1.78 -0.08
N LEU A 15 16.13 -1.21 -0.69
CA LEU A 15 17.11 -0.37 0.02
C LEU A 15 17.37 0.98 -0.66
N ALA A 16 16.46 1.45 -1.51
CA ALA A 16 16.51 2.81 -2.03
C ALA A 16 15.23 3.53 -1.61
N ALA A 17 15.40 4.71 -1.00
CA ALA A 17 14.38 5.62 -0.46
C ALA A 17 13.83 5.25 0.92
N CYS A 18 14.59 5.62 1.96
CA CYS A 18 13.95 6.04 3.22
C CYS A 18 13.41 7.48 3.12
N ASP A 19 13.76 8.23 2.06
CA ASP A 19 13.29 9.60 1.85
C ASP A 19 12.13 9.66 0.86
N GLY A 20 11.14 10.49 1.20
CA GLY A 20 9.96 10.73 0.38
C GLY A 20 10.20 11.70 -0.80
N PRO A 21 9.36 11.68 -1.85
CA PRO A 21 9.58 12.53 -3.03
C PRO A 21 9.47 14.04 -2.77
N GLN A 22 8.84 14.48 -1.67
CA GLN A 22 8.81 15.88 -1.26
C GLN A 22 9.97 16.21 -0.33
N GLU A 23 10.37 15.27 0.52
CA GLU A 23 11.60 15.35 1.31
C GLU A 23 12.82 15.57 0.40
N ASP A 24 13.01 14.73 -0.63
CA ASP A 24 14.07 14.85 -1.64
C ASP A 24 14.12 16.25 -2.29
N ARG A 25 12.93 16.79 -2.63
CA ARG A 25 12.83 18.13 -3.24
C ARG A 25 13.18 19.22 -2.24
N GLY A 26 12.84 19.01 -0.97
CA GLY A 26 13.18 19.88 0.14
C GLY A 26 14.68 19.93 0.35
N GLU A 27 15.33 18.76 0.41
CA GLU A 27 16.78 18.61 0.56
C GLU A 27 17.54 19.34 -0.55
N VAL A 28 17.16 19.14 -1.82
CA VAL A 28 17.76 19.84 -2.96
C VAL A 28 17.58 21.36 -2.84
N THR A 29 16.43 21.81 -2.33
CA THR A 29 16.16 23.25 -2.14
C THR A 29 17.03 23.82 -1.02
N ASP A 30 17.16 23.11 0.10
CA ASP A 30 17.97 23.53 1.24
C ASP A 30 19.46 23.56 0.90
N ASN A 31 19.94 22.58 0.14
CA ASN A 31 21.30 22.58 -0.39
C ASN A 31 21.56 23.72 -1.35
N ALA A 32 20.67 23.95 -2.32
CA ALA A 32 20.81 25.06 -3.26
C ALA A 32 20.78 26.42 -2.56
N ALA A 33 20.06 26.53 -1.45
CA ALA A 33 19.99 27.73 -0.62
C ALA A 33 21.15 27.86 0.40
N GLY A 34 22.00 26.83 0.54
CA GLY A 34 23.09 26.80 1.52
C GLY A 34 22.60 26.79 2.96
N VAL A 35 21.39 26.27 3.20
CA VAL A 35 20.80 26.16 4.55
C VAL A 35 21.48 25.05 5.33
N VAL A 36 21.93 24.01 4.64
CA VAL A 36 22.74 22.91 5.17
C VAL A 36 24.17 22.99 4.62
N SER A 37 25.11 22.37 5.34
CA SER A 37 26.54 22.45 5.00
C SER A 37 26.94 21.62 3.77
N SER A 38 26.11 20.64 3.38
CA SER A 38 26.29 19.73 2.25
C SER A 38 25.01 18.88 2.06
N GLU A 39 24.87 18.20 0.91
CA GLU A 39 23.86 17.14 0.70
C GLU A 39 24.00 16.04 1.74
N ASP A 40 25.24 15.62 2.04
CA ASP A 40 25.50 14.63 3.10
C ASP A 40 25.43 15.19 4.54
N ALA A 41 24.79 16.36 4.74
CA ALA A 41 24.65 16.89 6.09
C ALA A 41 23.77 15.97 6.93
N ILE A 42 24.18 15.72 8.17
CA ILE A 42 23.39 14.90 9.12
C ILE A 42 22.14 15.68 9.61
N GLU A 43 22.12 17.00 9.41
CA GLU A 43 21.03 17.88 9.86
C GLU A 43 20.09 18.18 8.69
N SER A 44 18.84 17.77 8.82
CA SER A 44 17.79 18.06 7.84
C SER A 44 17.48 19.54 7.75
N GLY A 45 17.32 20.02 6.53
CA GLY A 45 16.91 21.40 6.28
C GLY A 45 15.41 21.65 6.52
N PRO A 46 14.98 22.92 6.65
CA PRO A 46 13.58 23.25 6.90
C PRO A 46 12.63 22.88 5.75
N ASN A 47 13.10 22.85 4.50
CA ASN A 47 12.27 22.40 3.38
C ASN A 47 12.22 20.87 3.30
N GLU A 48 13.30 20.19 3.62
CA GLU A 48 13.37 18.72 3.76
C GLU A 48 12.38 18.23 4.83
N THR A 49 12.45 18.76 6.05
CA THR A 49 11.50 18.40 7.14
C THR A 49 10.04 18.72 6.78
N LEU A 50 9.79 19.81 6.04
CA LEU A 50 8.45 20.11 5.55
C LEU A 50 8.00 19.13 4.45
N GLY A 51 8.95 18.63 3.67
CA GLY A 51 8.74 17.58 2.66
C GLY A 51 8.35 16.26 3.32
N GLU A 52 9.14 15.78 4.27
CA GLU A 52 8.90 14.58 5.08
C GLU A 52 7.49 14.63 5.70
N ALA A 53 7.15 15.72 6.39
CA ALA A 53 5.83 15.87 7.01
C ALA A 53 4.66 15.85 6.01
N ARG A 54 4.89 16.23 4.74
CA ARG A 54 3.87 16.12 3.68
C ARG A 54 3.77 14.71 3.14
N ASP A 55 4.89 14.02 3.03
CA ASP A 55 4.93 12.64 2.57
C ASP A 55 4.27 11.72 3.61
N ASP A 56 4.59 11.88 4.90
CA ASP A 56 3.91 11.20 6.02
C ASP A 56 2.40 11.42 6.02
N ALA A 57 1.96 12.66 5.79
CA ALA A 57 0.55 13.00 5.74
C ALA A 57 -0.15 12.36 4.53
N ALA A 58 0.54 12.26 3.39
CA ALA A 58 0.03 11.61 2.19
C ALA A 58 -0.04 10.09 2.37
N GLU A 59 0.98 9.48 2.98
CA GLU A 59 1.01 8.06 3.34
C GLU A 59 -0.14 7.71 4.29
N SER A 60 -0.27 8.44 5.40
CA SER A 60 -1.36 8.26 6.36
C SER A 60 -2.75 8.38 5.70
N ALA A 61 -2.91 9.32 4.76
CA ALA A 61 -4.16 9.47 4.01
C ALA A 61 -4.41 8.30 3.05
N ASN A 62 -3.38 7.70 2.48
CA ASN A 62 -3.49 6.53 1.62
C ASN A 62 -3.81 5.27 2.44
N GLU A 63 -3.14 5.06 3.58
CA GLU A 63 -3.44 3.95 4.49
C GLU A 63 -4.90 4.00 4.97
N ALA A 64 -5.41 5.19 5.31
CA ALA A 64 -6.82 5.35 5.69
C ALA A 64 -7.80 5.00 4.56
N ARG A 65 -7.42 5.27 3.30
CA ARG A 65 -8.23 4.91 2.12
C ARG A 65 -8.17 3.42 1.84
N GLU A 66 -7.01 2.79 1.99
CA GLU A 66 -6.83 1.34 1.85
C GLU A 66 -7.66 0.61 2.91
N ALA A 67 -7.56 1.00 4.18
CA ALA A 67 -8.39 0.44 5.24
C ALA A 67 -9.91 0.61 4.97
N GLN A 68 -10.32 1.74 4.37
CA GLN A 68 -11.71 1.92 3.95
C GLN A 68 -12.09 1.00 2.79
N ALA A 69 -11.19 0.79 1.83
CA ALA A 69 -11.42 -0.09 0.69
C ALA A 69 -11.55 -1.55 1.14
N ASP A 70 -10.66 -2.02 2.01
CA ASP A 70 -10.70 -3.36 2.60
C ASP A 70 -12.03 -3.59 3.34
N ALA A 71 -12.46 -2.62 4.16
CA ALA A 71 -13.73 -2.72 4.88
C ALA A 71 -14.96 -2.75 3.94
N LEU A 72 -14.87 -2.16 2.74
CA LEU A 72 -15.93 -2.24 1.74
C LEU A 72 -15.87 -3.56 0.96
N GLU A 73 -14.68 -4.10 0.71
CA GLU A 73 -14.48 -5.42 0.11
C GLU A 73 -15.05 -6.52 1.03
N ASP A 74 -14.73 -6.50 2.32
CA ASP A 74 -15.28 -7.41 3.32
C ASP A 74 -16.82 -7.39 3.34
N GLN A 75 -17.41 -6.20 3.30
CA GLN A 75 -18.87 -6.04 3.24
C GLN A 75 -19.46 -6.62 1.95
N ALA A 76 -18.78 -6.44 0.82
CA ALA A 76 -19.24 -6.96 -0.47
C ALA A 76 -19.17 -8.48 -0.49
N ASP A 77 -18.12 -9.07 0.07
CA ASP A 77 -17.95 -10.52 0.15
C ASP A 77 -18.98 -11.14 1.09
N GLN A 78 -19.25 -10.54 2.25
CA GLN A 78 -20.33 -10.98 3.11
C GLN A 78 -21.69 -10.95 2.38
N ALA A 79 -21.97 -9.89 1.63
CA ALA A 79 -23.22 -9.78 0.87
C ALA A 79 -23.33 -10.83 -0.24
N ARG A 80 -22.20 -11.20 -0.88
CA ARG A 80 -22.14 -12.29 -1.87
C ARG A 80 -22.41 -13.64 -1.21
N GLU A 81 -21.75 -13.94 -0.11
CA GLU A 81 -21.97 -15.20 0.63
C GLU A 81 -23.43 -15.35 1.09
N GLU A 82 -24.04 -14.27 1.58
CA GLU A 82 -25.46 -14.28 1.95
C GLU A 82 -26.38 -14.53 0.73
N ALA A 83 -26.04 -13.95 -0.42
CA ALA A 83 -26.79 -14.15 -1.65
C ALA A 83 -26.67 -15.59 -2.15
N ASP A 84 -25.47 -16.17 -2.10
CA ASP A 84 -25.21 -17.55 -2.52
C ASP A 84 -25.96 -18.54 -1.62
N GLN A 85 -25.92 -18.36 -0.29
CA GLN A 85 -26.69 -19.18 0.64
C GLN A 85 -28.21 -19.12 0.38
N ARG A 86 -28.73 -17.92 0.05
CA ARG A 86 -30.14 -17.76 -0.33
C ARG A 86 -30.45 -18.44 -1.66
N ALA A 87 -29.54 -18.37 -2.63
CA ALA A 87 -29.69 -19.03 -3.92
C ALA A 87 -29.73 -20.55 -3.75
N GLU A 88 -28.78 -21.13 -3.00
CA GLU A 88 -28.76 -22.56 -2.67
C GLU A 88 -30.06 -23.00 -1.98
N ALA A 89 -30.53 -22.23 -0.98
CA ALA A 89 -31.78 -22.54 -0.29
C ALA A 89 -33.01 -22.51 -1.22
N LEU A 90 -33.01 -21.64 -2.23
CA LEU A 90 -34.07 -21.58 -3.25
C LEU A 90 -33.97 -22.73 -4.25
N GLU A 91 -32.76 -23.12 -4.64
CA GLU A 91 -32.51 -24.30 -5.49
C GLU A 91 -33.00 -25.57 -4.79
N ASP A 92 -32.64 -25.78 -3.53
CA ASP A 92 -33.12 -26.89 -2.69
C ASP A 92 -34.65 -26.96 -2.63
N GLN A 93 -35.31 -25.80 -2.47
CA GLN A 93 -36.78 -25.73 -2.46
C GLN A 93 -37.36 -26.10 -3.82
N ALA A 94 -36.74 -25.64 -4.90
CA ALA A 94 -37.17 -25.95 -6.26
C ALA A 94 -36.98 -27.44 -6.60
N GLU A 95 -35.89 -28.07 -6.15
CA GLU A 95 -35.66 -29.51 -6.32
C GLU A 95 -36.71 -30.34 -5.59
N LYS A 96 -36.98 -30.01 -4.32
CA LYS A 96 -38.07 -30.63 -3.54
C LYS A 96 -39.42 -30.49 -4.24
N ALA A 97 -39.72 -29.31 -4.79
CA ALA A 97 -40.96 -29.08 -5.53
C ALA A 97 -41.03 -29.86 -6.85
N ARG A 98 -39.88 -30.12 -7.49
CA ARG A 98 -39.77 -30.97 -8.71
C ARG A 98 -39.82 -32.46 -8.39
N GLY A 99 -39.83 -32.85 -7.11
CA GLY A 99 -39.80 -34.25 -6.66
C GLY A 99 -38.50 -34.96 -7.02
N ARG A 100 -37.39 -34.21 -7.08
CA ARG A 100 -36.04 -34.72 -7.30
C ARG A 100 -35.30 -34.81 -5.98
#